data_AF-A0A480AX19-F1
#
_entry.id   AF-A0A480AX19-F1
#
_cell.length_a   1.000
_cell.length_b   1.000
_cell.length_c   1.000
_cell.angle_alpha   90.00
_cell.angle_beta   90.00
_cell.angle_gamma   90.00
#
_symmetry.space_group_name_H-M   'P 1'
#
loop_
_entity.id
_entity.type
_entity.pdbx_description
1 polymer ?
#
loop_
_entity_poly.entity_id
_entity_poly.type
_entity_poly.pdbx_seq_one_letter_code
_entity_poly.pdbx_strand_id
1 'polypeptide(L)'
;MTAATTTAEDDRWLRNAVIDGVQLLYSLALPGSPAGEVLPLTAQGWIEVLCRCHRWDAERDSARLHPAFVSLAGAVDRWPAPKQLLDHLPALPAEPVLAYRPPPLTPERRAQLEALRRRLADRLTATPQSRAVNPCRAEPDALQRIATSGIFPSAPPSTGQDQPGCAETA
;
A
#
# COMPACT_ATOMS: atom_id res chain seq x y z
N MET A 1 33.97 -6.00 7.66
CA MET A 1 33.73 -5.64 6.25
C MET A 1 32.25 -5.28 6.13
N THR A 2 32.02 -4.08 5.62
CA THR A 2 30.81 -3.24 5.51
C THR A 2 29.56 -3.94 4.96
N ALA A 3 28.47 -3.97 5.74
CA ALA A 3 27.15 -4.42 5.30
C ALA A 3 26.02 -3.38 5.53
N ALA A 4 26.36 -2.16 5.95
CA ALA A 4 25.38 -1.13 6.33
C ALA A 4 25.10 -0.08 5.23
N THR A 5 25.79 -0.12 4.09
CA THR A 5 25.66 0.89 3.02
C THR A 5 24.64 0.53 1.93
N THR A 6 24.20 -0.72 1.83
CA THR A 6 23.35 -1.20 0.72
C THR A 6 21.96 -0.55 0.74
N THR A 7 21.31 -0.42 1.90
CA THR A 7 19.94 0.12 1.99
C THR A 7 19.83 1.60 1.59
N ALA A 8 20.86 2.41 1.82
CA ALA A 8 20.82 3.84 1.47
C ALA A 8 20.97 4.09 -0.04
N GLU A 9 21.67 3.21 -0.74
CA GLU A 9 21.80 3.21 -2.20
C GLU A 9 20.54 2.63 -2.85
N ASP A 10 19.99 1.56 -2.25
CA ASP A 10 18.71 0.95 -2.62
C ASP A 10 17.52 1.91 -2.48
N ASP A 11 17.61 2.99 -1.72
CA ASP A 11 16.52 3.96 -1.65
C ASP A 11 16.72 5.16 -2.63
N ARG A 12 17.94 5.37 -3.11
CA ARG A 12 18.29 6.55 -3.93
C ARG A 12 17.67 6.49 -5.32
N TRP A 13 17.64 5.31 -5.94
CA TRP A 13 17.04 5.13 -7.26
C TRP A 13 15.56 5.51 -7.25
N LEU A 14 14.81 5.11 -6.21
CA LEU A 14 13.38 5.39 -6.09
C LEU A 14 13.15 6.90 -5.94
N ARG A 15 13.93 7.55 -5.06
CA ARG A 15 13.87 9.01 -4.87
C ARG A 15 14.10 9.74 -6.19
N ASN A 16 15.15 9.39 -6.91
CA ASN A 16 15.47 10.03 -8.19
C ASN A 16 14.36 9.80 -9.22
N ALA A 17 13.88 8.56 -9.38
CA ALA A 17 12.81 8.22 -10.31
C ALA A 17 11.50 8.97 -10.02
N VAL A 18 11.15 9.13 -8.73
CA VAL A 18 9.96 9.91 -8.33
C VAL A 18 10.16 11.40 -8.56
N ILE A 19 11.34 11.95 -8.25
CA ILE A 19 11.66 13.36 -8.53
C ILE A 19 11.53 13.65 -10.02
N ASP A 20 12.15 12.83 -10.88
CA ASP A 20 12.11 12.99 -12.33
C ASP A 20 10.67 12.89 -12.85
N GLY A 21 9.88 11.93 -12.35
CA GLY A 21 8.47 11.75 -12.71
C GLY A 21 7.57 12.91 -12.27
N VAL A 22 7.79 13.45 -11.07
CA VAL A 22 7.05 14.62 -10.56
C VAL A 22 7.42 15.88 -11.34
N GLN A 23 8.70 16.05 -11.73
CA GLN A 23 9.13 17.13 -12.61
C GLN A 23 8.50 17.03 -14.01
N LEU A 24 8.40 15.80 -14.56
CA LEU A 24 7.68 15.55 -15.80
C LEU A 24 6.22 16.02 -15.69
N LEU A 25 5.48 15.61 -14.64
CA LEU A 25 4.11 16.07 -14.43
C LEU A 25 4.03 17.60 -14.30
N TYR A 26 4.96 18.21 -13.57
CA TYR A 26 5.00 19.67 -13.37
C TYR A 26 5.22 20.43 -14.67
N SER A 27 6.03 19.89 -15.58
CA SER A 27 6.30 20.51 -16.88
C SER A 27 5.05 20.67 -17.77
N LEU A 28 4.00 19.89 -17.50
CA LEU A 28 2.73 19.94 -18.25
C LEU A 28 1.80 21.05 -17.76
N ALA A 29 2.14 21.74 -16.66
CA ALA A 29 1.34 22.82 -16.08
C ALA A 29 -0.15 22.44 -15.86
N LEU A 30 -0.39 21.22 -15.37
CA LEU A 30 -1.74 20.70 -15.16
C LEU A 30 -2.50 21.54 -14.12
N PRO A 31 -3.82 21.74 -14.28
CA PRO A 31 -4.64 22.38 -13.27
C PRO A 31 -4.49 21.72 -11.89
N GLY A 32 -4.26 22.53 -10.87
CA GLY A 32 -4.01 22.08 -9.50
C GLY A 32 -2.56 21.66 -9.22
N SER A 33 -1.61 21.94 -10.13
CA SER A 33 -0.19 21.71 -9.86
C SER A 33 0.30 22.53 -8.66
N PRO A 34 1.26 22.00 -7.88
CA PRO A 34 1.90 22.77 -6.81
C PRO A 34 2.60 24.01 -7.37
N ALA A 35 2.85 25.00 -6.51
CA ALA A 35 3.75 26.09 -6.86
C ALA A 35 5.21 25.60 -6.96
N GLY A 36 6.01 26.21 -7.81
CA GLY A 36 7.36 25.73 -8.13
C GLY A 36 8.28 25.65 -6.92
N GLU A 37 8.15 26.59 -5.98
CA GLU A 37 8.92 26.64 -4.73
C GLU A 37 8.58 25.50 -3.77
N VAL A 38 7.38 24.94 -3.83
CA VAL A 38 6.95 23.78 -3.01
C VAL A 38 7.05 22.46 -3.77
N LEU A 39 7.50 22.47 -5.02
CA LEU A 39 7.67 21.25 -5.83
C LEU A 39 8.63 20.23 -5.19
N PRO A 40 9.79 20.61 -4.60
CA PRO A 40 10.65 19.65 -3.92
C PRO A 40 9.96 18.96 -2.74
N LEU A 41 9.18 19.72 -1.97
CA LEU A 41 8.39 19.18 -0.86
C LEU A 41 7.27 18.25 -1.36
N THR A 42 6.67 18.59 -2.50
CA THR A 42 5.66 17.73 -3.14
C THR A 42 6.28 16.40 -3.57
N ALA A 43 7.45 16.41 -4.22
CA ALA A 43 8.15 15.18 -4.59
C ALA A 43 8.51 14.32 -3.37
N GLN A 44 8.93 14.95 -2.26
CA GLN A 44 9.17 14.26 -0.99
C GLN A 44 7.91 13.60 -0.44
N GLY A 45 6.77 14.30 -0.44
CA GLY A 45 5.48 13.74 -0.03
C GLY A 45 5.04 12.58 -0.92
N TRP A 46 5.34 12.63 -2.22
CA TRP A 46 5.10 11.51 -3.13
C TRP A 46 5.93 10.28 -2.75
N ILE A 47 7.22 10.45 -2.47
CA ILE A 47 8.10 9.36 -2.03
C ILE A 47 7.54 8.70 -0.76
N GLU A 48 7.17 9.50 0.23
CA GLU A 48 6.64 8.99 1.52
C GLU A 48 5.34 8.20 1.34
N VAL A 49 4.41 8.71 0.54
CA VAL A 49 3.14 8.01 0.27
C VAL A 49 3.38 6.72 -0.51
N LEU A 50 4.22 6.75 -1.55
CA LEU A 50 4.51 5.58 -2.37
C LEU A 50 5.22 4.48 -1.59
N CYS A 51 6.16 4.83 -0.69
CA CYS A 51 6.81 3.87 0.21
C CYS A 51 5.83 3.23 1.21
N ARG A 52 4.76 3.93 1.58
CA ARG A 52 3.72 3.38 2.46
C ARG A 52 2.77 2.43 1.74
N CYS A 53 2.49 2.69 0.46
CA CYS A 53 1.50 1.93 -0.31
C CYS A 53 2.09 0.70 -1.02
N HIS A 54 3.39 0.67 -1.30
CA HIS A 54 4.02 -0.40 -2.07
C HIS A 54 5.41 -0.74 -1.54
N ARG A 55 5.80 -2.01 -1.66
CA ARG A 55 7.17 -2.46 -1.39
C ARG A 55 7.94 -2.42 -2.70
N TRP A 56 8.97 -1.58 -2.74
CA TRP A 56 9.77 -1.34 -3.93
C TRP A 56 11.00 -2.24 -3.97
N ASP A 57 11.31 -2.74 -5.15
CA ASP A 57 12.48 -3.55 -5.46
C ASP A 57 13.21 -2.93 -6.65
N ALA A 58 14.48 -2.57 -6.45
CA ALA A 58 15.25 -1.84 -7.46
C ALA A 58 15.37 -2.60 -8.79
N GLU A 59 15.54 -3.92 -8.75
CA GLU A 59 15.72 -4.74 -9.94
C GLU A 59 14.40 -4.86 -10.71
N ARG A 60 13.28 -4.95 -10.00
CA ARG A 60 11.96 -5.16 -10.60
C ARG A 60 11.28 -3.86 -11.04
N ASP A 61 11.46 -2.78 -10.29
CA ASP A 61 10.60 -1.59 -10.38
C ASP A 61 11.27 -0.37 -11.02
N SER A 62 12.60 -0.29 -11.03
CA SER A 62 13.33 0.85 -11.60
C SER A 62 12.94 1.14 -13.05
N ALA A 63 12.85 0.10 -13.88
CA ALA A 63 12.46 0.21 -15.28
C ALA A 63 10.95 0.46 -15.49
N ARG A 64 10.12 0.30 -14.47
CA ARG A 64 8.65 0.40 -14.55
C ARG A 64 8.14 1.79 -14.19
N LEU A 65 8.84 2.51 -13.31
CA LEU A 65 8.39 3.80 -12.80
C LEU A 65 8.28 4.87 -13.88
N HIS A 66 9.31 5.04 -14.71
CA HIS A 66 9.29 6.09 -15.73
C HIS A 66 8.14 5.89 -16.74
N PRO A 67 7.94 4.70 -17.34
CA PRO A 67 6.75 4.45 -18.17
C PRO A 67 5.41 4.67 -17.46
N ALA A 68 5.33 4.36 -16.16
CA ALA A 68 4.12 4.63 -15.37
C ALA A 68 3.82 6.12 -15.26
N PHE A 69 4.82 6.96 -15.03
CA PHE A 69 4.67 8.42 -15.01
C PHE A 69 4.26 8.97 -16.38
N VAL A 70 4.86 8.47 -17.47
CA VAL A 70 4.47 8.86 -18.84
C VAL A 70 3.03 8.46 -19.14
N SER A 71 2.63 7.24 -18.76
CA SER A 71 1.25 6.76 -18.91
C SER A 71 0.25 7.60 -18.11
N LEU A 72 0.57 7.89 -16.85
CA LEU A 72 -0.24 8.75 -15.99
C LEU A 72 -0.37 10.16 -16.58
N ALA A 73 0.73 10.75 -17.01
CA ALA A 73 0.79 12.08 -17.62
C ALA A 73 -0.08 12.21 -18.86
N GLY A 74 -0.17 11.16 -19.69
CA GLY A 74 -1.06 11.13 -20.86
C GLY A 74 -2.53 10.88 -20.54
N ALA A 75 -2.87 10.48 -19.32
CA ALA A 75 -4.22 10.06 -18.94
C ALA A 75 -4.97 11.06 -18.03
N VAL A 76 -4.28 12.02 -17.41
CA VAL A 76 -4.88 12.93 -16.41
C VAL A 76 -5.00 14.35 -16.93
N ASP A 77 -6.16 14.97 -16.70
CA ASP A 77 -6.42 16.39 -17.03
C ASP A 77 -6.13 17.35 -15.86
N ARG A 78 -5.80 16.82 -14.68
CA ARG A 78 -5.51 17.58 -13.45
C ARG A 78 -4.36 16.94 -12.69
N TRP A 79 -3.75 17.70 -11.80
CA TRP A 79 -2.66 17.21 -10.97
C TRP A 79 -3.06 15.93 -10.21
N PRO A 80 -2.36 14.80 -10.42
CA PRO A 80 -2.76 13.52 -9.86
C PRO A 80 -2.37 13.35 -8.38
N ALA A 81 -3.03 12.43 -7.70
CA ALA A 81 -2.59 11.93 -6.40
C ALA A 81 -1.54 10.82 -6.56
N PRO A 82 -0.58 10.65 -5.61
CA PRO A 82 0.50 9.65 -5.74
C PRO A 82 0.00 8.23 -5.96
N LYS A 83 -1.13 7.86 -5.34
CA LYS A 83 -1.74 6.53 -5.47
C LYS A 83 -2.12 6.19 -6.92
N GLN A 84 -2.47 7.19 -7.73
CA GLN A 84 -2.88 6.97 -9.12
C GLN A 84 -1.71 6.46 -9.96
N LEU A 85 -0.46 6.77 -9.61
CA LEU A 85 0.71 6.20 -10.29
C LEU A 85 0.72 4.67 -10.25
N LEU A 86 0.25 4.07 -9.15
CA LEU A 86 0.27 2.62 -8.96
C LEU A 86 -0.68 1.90 -9.93
N ASP A 87 -1.77 2.56 -10.32
CA ASP A 87 -2.72 2.03 -11.31
C ASP A 87 -2.12 2.01 -12.73
N HIS A 88 -1.09 2.83 -12.98
CA HIS A 88 -0.39 2.95 -14.25
C HIS A 88 0.93 2.18 -14.30
N LEU A 89 1.30 1.47 -13.23
CA LEU A 89 2.50 0.65 -13.22
C LEU A 89 2.37 -0.52 -14.22
N PRO A 90 3.27 -0.64 -15.20
CA PRO A 90 3.26 -1.77 -16.14
C PRO A 90 3.29 -3.11 -15.39
N ALA A 91 2.55 -4.13 -15.84
CA ALA A 91 2.62 -5.46 -15.23
C ALA A 91 4.07 -5.97 -15.24
N LEU A 92 4.45 -6.75 -14.23
CA LEU A 92 5.77 -7.37 -14.23
C LEU A 92 5.89 -8.27 -15.47
N PRO A 93 7.07 -8.28 -16.13
CA PRO A 93 7.31 -9.24 -17.20
C PRO A 93 7.03 -10.64 -16.64
N ALA A 94 6.22 -11.41 -17.37
CA ALA A 94 5.86 -12.75 -16.95
C ALA A 94 7.15 -13.54 -16.71
N GLU A 95 7.30 -14.09 -15.51
CA GLU A 95 8.42 -15.00 -15.25
C GLU A 95 8.35 -16.13 -16.28
N PRO A 96 9.50 -16.56 -16.84
CA PRO A 96 9.52 -17.67 -17.77
C PRO A 96 8.90 -18.87 -17.05
N VAL A 97 7.73 -19.30 -17.52
CA VAL A 97 7.07 -20.49 -17.01
C VAL A 97 8.05 -21.63 -17.20
N LEU A 98 8.63 -22.13 -16.12
CA LEU A 98 9.46 -23.32 -16.17
C LEU A 98 8.60 -24.41 -16.81
N ALA A 99 8.99 -24.85 -18.01
CA ALA A 99 8.34 -25.94 -18.72
C ALA A 99 8.65 -27.27 -18.00
N TYR A 100 8.15 -27.41 -16.78
CA TYR A 100 8.26 -28.63 -16.02
C TYR A 100 7.34 -29.67 -16.65
N ARG A 101 7.93 -30.60 -17.39
CA ARG A 101 7.26 -31.83 -17.81
C ARG A 101 7.48 -32.88 -16.73
N PRO A 102 6.47 -33.23 -15.90
CA PRO A 102 6.63 -34.33 -14.96
C PRO A 102 6.97 -35.62 -15.72
N PRO A 103 7.86 -36.47 -15.19
CA PRO A 103 8.15 -37.75 -15.80
C PRO A 103 6.87 -38.58 -15.94
N PRO A 104 6.76 -39.43 -16.98
CA PRO A 104 5.58 -40.26 -17.19
C PRO A 104 5.32 -41.13 -15.95
N LEU A 105 4.06 -41.16 -15.54
CA LEU A 105 3.67 -41.84 -14.30
C LEU A 105 3.72 -43.36 -14.48
N THR A 106 4.76 -44.00 -13.93
CA THR A 106 4.95 -45.46 -13.93
C THR A 106 3.85 -46.17 -13.14
N PRO A 107 3.51 -47.43 -13.47
CA PRO A 107 2.47 -48.18 -12.76
C PRO A 107 2.75 -48.32 -11.26
N GLU A 108 4.01 -48.53 -10.88
CA GLU A 108 4.44 -48.56 -9.47
C GLU A 108 4.18 -47.23 -8.77
N ARG A 109 4.49 -46.11 -9.43
CA ARG A 109 4.25 -44.78 -8.87
C ARG A 109 2.76 -44.49 -8.69
N ARG A 110 1.90 -44.98 -9.60
CA ARG A 110 0.43 -44.90 -9.45
C ARG A 110 -0.04 -45.61 -8.19
N ALA A 111 0.40 -46.87 -8.01
CA ALA A 111 0.04 -47.66 -6.84
C ALA A 111 0.50 -47.00 -5.52
N GLN A 112 1.71 -46.43 -5.50
CA GLN A 112 2.22 -45.69 -4.34
C GLN A 112 1.36 -44.45 -4.02
N LEU A 113 0.99 -43.67 -5.03
CA LEU A 113 0.15 -42.48 -4.85
C LEU A 113 -1.26 -42.86 -4.36
N GLU A 114 -1.84 -43.94 -4.88
CA GLU A 114 -3.13 -44.44 -4.43
C GLU A 114 -3.11 -44.91 -2.99
N ALA A 115 -2.07 -45.65 -2.59
CA ALA A 115 -1.87 -46.08 -1.21
C ALA A 115 -1.70 -44.88 -0.26
N LEU A 116 -0.92 -43.87 -0.68
CA LEU A 116 -0.77 -42.63 0.08
C LEU A 116 -2.10 -41.88 0.22
N ARG A 117 -2.86 -41.77 -0.88
CA ARG A 117 -4.17 -41.10 -0.90
C ARG A 117 -5.15 -41.76 0.05
N ARG A 118 -5.20 -43.09 0.08
CA ARG A 118 -6.04 -43.84 1.04
C ARG A 118 -5.63 -43.55 2.49
N ARG A 119 -4.34 -43.63 2.81
CA ARG A 119 -3.83 -43.32 4.16
C ARG A 119 -4.14 -41.89 4.60
N LEU A 120 -4.03 -40.92 3.69
CA LEU A 120 -4.37 -39.53 3.99
C LEU A 120 -5.88 -39.36 4.20
N ALA A 121 -6.72 -40.00 3.39
CA ALA A 121 -8.16 -39.99 3.57
C ALA A 121 -8.55 -40.56 4.94
N ASP A 122 -8.02 -41.72 5.32
CA ASP A 122 -8.28 -42.35 6.62
C ASP A 122 -7.89 -41.42 7.79
N ARG A 123 -6.76 -40.71 7.67
CA ARG A 123 -6.30 -39.75 8.68
C ARG A 123 -7.15 -38.49 8.77
N LEU A 124 -7.78 -38.07 7.68
CA LEU A 124 -8.66 -36.89 7.66
C LEU A 124 -10.09 -37.23 8.11
N THR A 125 -10.54 -38.48 7.86
CA THR A 125 -11.83 -38.98 8.35
C THR A 125 -11.77 -39.46 9.80
N ALA A 126 -10.57 -39.80 10.30
CA ALA A 126 -10.35 -39.98 11.73
C ALA A 126 -10.53 -38.61 12.42
N THR A 127 -11.52 -38.53 13.30
CA THR A 127 -11.91 -37.33 14.04
C THR A 127 -10.69 -36.60 14.60
N PRO A 128 -10.51 -35.29 14.36
CA PRO A 128 -9.40 -34.56 14.94
C PRO A 128 -9.51 -34.57 16.47
N GLN A 129 -8.48 -35.08 17.16
CA GLN A 129 -8.23 -34.63 18.53
C GLN A 129 -8.05 -33.12 18.44
N SER A 130 -9.01 -32.39 19.03
CA SER A 130 -9.00 -30.95 19.17
C SER A 130 -7.68 -30.48 19.78
N ARG A 131 -6.70 -30.18 18.93
CA ARG A 131 -5.61 -29.29 19.30
C ARG A 131 -6.24 -27.92 19.29
N ALA A 132 -6.61 -27.44 20.48
CA ALA A 132 -7.07 -26.07 20.66
C ALA A 132 -6.10 -25.16 19.91
N VAL A 133 -6.58 -24.60 18.79
CA VAL A 133 -5.97 -23.40 18.23
C VAL A 133 -6.15 -22.39 19.33
N ASN A 134 -5.06 -22.02 20.00
CA ASN A 134 -5.01 -20.76 20.72
C ASN A 134 -5.35 -19.71 19.67
N PRO A 135 -6.52 -19.05 19.71
CA PRO A 135 -6.65 -17.82 18.96
C PRO A 135 -5.51 -16.93 19.45
N CYS A 136 -4.77 -16.34 18.51
CA CYS A 136 -4.03 -15.11 18.78
C CYS A 136 -4.87 -14.29 19.74
N ARG A 137 -4.31 -14.04 20.93
CA ARG A 137 -4.89 -13.24 22.00
C ARG A 137 -5.41 -11.95 21.39
N ALA A 138 -6.69 -11.92 21.03
CA ALA A 138 -7.44 -10.70 20.95
C ALA A 138 -7.62 -10.29 22.42
N GLU A 139 -6.72 -9.44 22.91
CA GLU A 139 -7.03 -8.66 24.11
C GLU A 139 -8.32 -7.90 23.81
N PRO A 140 -9.42 -8.09 24.56
CA PRO A 140 -10.64 -7.33 24.36
C PRO A 140 -10.51 -5.86 24.82
N ASP A 141 -9.31 -5.42 25.25
CA ASP A 141 -9.17 -4.27 26.14
C ASP A 141 -8.36 -3.09 25.56
N ALA A 142 -8.26 -3.00 24.22
CA ALA A 142 -7.65 -1.83 23.57
C ALA A 142 -8.66 -0.68 23.34
N LEU A 143 -9.97 -0.94 23.38
CA LEU A 143 -11.00 0.08 23.21
C LEU A 143 -11.41 0.77 24.52
N GLN A 144 -10.99 0.28 25.69
CA GLN A 144 -11.29 0.92 26.97
C GLN A 144 -10.28 2.04 27.34
N ARG A 145 -9.14 2.16 26.63
CA ARG A 145 -8.12 3.17 26.95
C ARG A 145 -8.23 4.49 26.16
N ILE A 146 -9.04 4.53 25.11
CA ILE A 146 -9.22 5.76 24.29
C ILE A 146 -10.38 6.62 24.85
N ALA A 147 -11.25 6.05 25.69
CA ALA A 147 -12.36 6.78 26.32
C ALA A 147 -11.98 7.57 27.60
N THR A 148 -10.73 7.50 28.05
CA THR A 148 -10.26 8.17 29.30
C THR A 148 -9.12 9.16 29.06
N SER A 149 -8.97 9.69 27.85
CA SER A 149 -8.23 10.93 27.62
C SER A 149 -9.23 12.02 27.26
N GLY A 150 -9.59 12.82 28.25
CA GLY A 150 -10.46 13.99 28.12
C GLY A 150 -9.83 15.08 27.26
N ILE A 151 -9.76 14.86 25.95
CA ILE A 151 -9.35 15.84 24.95
C ILE A 151 -10.47 15.94 23.91
N PHE A 152 -11.64 16.35 24.37
CA PHE A 152 -12.64 16.97 23.50
C PHE A 152 -13.23 18.14 24.29
N PRO A 153 -13.04 19.40 23.86
CA PRO A 153 -13.77 20.50 24.47
C PRO A 153 -15.26 20.29 24.20
N SER A 154 -16.04 20.27 25.28
CA SER A 154 -17.50 20.22 25.23
C SER A 154 -18.04 21.35 24.37
N ALA A 155 -18.99 21.02 23.50
CA ALA A 155 -19.80 22.01 22.79
C ALA A 155 -20.44 22.99 23.79
N PRO A 156 -20.56 24.30 23.46
CA PRO A 156 -21.27 25.23 24.32
C PRO A 156 -22.79 25.00 24.21
N PRO A 157 -23.55 25.08 25.32
CA PRO A 157 -25.00 24.99 25.27
C PRO A 157 -25.62 26.26 24.68
N SER A 158 -26.52 26.08 23.71
CA SER A 158 -27.46 27.11 23.28
C SER A 158 -28.52 27.33 24.37
N THR A 159 -28.57 28.54 24.93
CA THR A 159 -29.72 29.15 25.62
C THR A 159 -29.46 30.65 25.54
N GLY A 160 -30.22 31.50 24.84
CA GLY A 160 -31.65 31.72 25.01
C GLY A 160 -31.87 32.97 25.87
N GLN A 161 -31.79 34.15 25.22
CA GLN A 161 -32.30 35.48 25.58
C GLN A 161 -31.79 36.21 26.84
N ASP A 162 -31.20 37.40 26.62
CA ASP A 162 -31.73 38.66 27.17
C ASP A 162 -31.15 39.87 26.43
N GLN A 163 -32.02 40.64 25.77
CA GLN A 163 -31.71 41.96 25.21
C GLN A 163 -31.87 43.03 26.31
N PRO A 164 -31.00 44.04 26.33
CA PRO A 164 -31.48 45.40 26.49
C PRO A 164 -31.07 46.25 25.28
N GLY A 165 -31.99 47.12 24.90
CA GLY A 165 -31.99 47.83 23.62
C GLY A 165 -30.86 48.85 23.42
N CYS A 166 -30.62 49.12 22.14
CA CYS A 166 -30.04 50.38 21.67
C CYS A 166 -30.89 50.87 20.50
N ALA A 167 -31.13 52.17 20.54
CA ALA A 167 -32.15 52.89 19.81
C ALA A 167 -31.92 52.94 18.28
N GLU A 168 -33.05 53.09 17.62
CA GLU A 168 -33.29 53.37 16.22
C GLU A 168 -32.81 54.79 15.83
N THR A 169 -32.07 54.89 14.73
CA THR A 169 -31.91 56.14 13.97
C THR A 169 -31.94 55.82 12.48
N ALA A 170 -33.10 56.02 11.85
CA ALA A 170 -33.30 56.50 10.48
C ALA A 170 -34.80 56.61 10.18
#